data_AF-A0AAW0GHE3-F1
#
_entry.id   AF-A0AAW0GHE3-F1
#
_cell.length_a   1.000
_cell.length_b   1.000
_cell.length_c   1.000
_cell.angle_alpha   90.00
_cell.angle_beta   90.00
_cell.angle_gamma   90.00
#
_symmetry.space_group_name_H-M   'P 1'
#
loop_
_entity.id
_entity.type
_entity.pdbx_description
1 polymer ?
#
loop_
_entity_poly.entity_id
_entity_poly.type
_entity_poly.pdbx_seq_one_letter_code
_entity_poly.pdbx_strand_id
1 'polypeptide(L)'
;MRASIDFNIDEVAFITIILGMAEFATEVPPFSIPQFLGGVVMCICMGLILYGVTLTQTYIYVLNCKEDPLWLKALVATLWIVETVHTAAILRQMYYSTILAFGSRVALLKVDW
;
A
#
# COMPACT_ATOMS: atom_id res chain seq x y z
N MET A 1 48.67 -18.08 -22.23
CA MET A 1 47.88 -18.55 -21.06
C MET A 1 46.98 -17.39 -20.65
N ARG A 2 45.80 -17.26 -21.26
CA ARG A 2 44.86 -16.13 -21.05
C ARG A 2 43.66 -16.71 -20.31
N ALA A 3 43.56 -16.45 -19.02
CA ALA A 3 42.39 -16.82 -18.23
C ALA A 3 41.22 -15.96 -18.70
N SER A 4 40.20 -16.57 -19.30
CA SER A 4 38.91 -15.93 -19.54
C SER A 4 38.21 -15.82 -18.19
N ILE A 5 38.15 -14.61 -17.64
CA ILE A 5 37.25 -14.27 -16.55
C ILE A 5 35.87 -14.17 -17.19
N ASP A 6 35.10 -15.25 -17.11
CA ASP A 6 33.71 -15.28 -17.55
C ASP A 6 32.87 -14.48 -16.54
N PHE A 7 32.69 -13.19 -16.80
CA PHE A 7 31.86 -12.32 -15.98
C PHE A 7 30.40 -12.67 -16.25
N ASN A 8 29.77 -13.35 -15.30
CA ASN A 8 28.41 -13.85 -15.44
C ASN A 8 27.41 -12.68 -15.50
N ILE A 9 26.64 -12.58 -16.58
CA ILE A 9 25.68 -11.48 -16.84
C ILE A 9 24.70 -11.30 -15.66
N ASP A 10 24.35 -12.39 -14.98
CA ASP A 10 23.44 -12.37 -13.83
C ASP A 10 24.05 -11.68 -12.59
N GLU A 11 25.36 -11.79 -12.37
CA GLU A 11 26.04 -11.09 -11.28
C GLU A 11 26.13 -9.59 -11.54
N VAL A 12 26.31 -9.18 -12.80
CA VAL A 12 26.34 -7.76 -13.19
C VAL A 12 24.96 -7.13 -13.01
N ALA A 13 23.91 -7.86 -13.40
CA ALA A 13 22.53 -7.45 -13.20
C ALA A 13 22.20 -7.31 -11.71
N PHE A 14 22.64 -8.28 -10.90
CA PHE A 14 22.46 -8.25 -9.44
C PHE A 14 23.19 -7.08 -8.79
N ILE A 15 24.45 -6.83 -9.19
CA ILE A 15 25.25 -5.68 -8.70
C ILE A 15 24.65 -4.34 -9.14
N THR A 16 24.13 -4.24 -10.37
CA THR A 16 23.48 -3.02 -10.88
C THR A 16 22.18 -2.74 -10.13
N ILE A 17 21.40 -3.77 -9.80
CA ILE A 17 20.19 -3.65 -8.98
C ILE A 17 20.55 -3.23 -7.56
N ILE A 18 21.55 -3.85 -6.93
CA ILE A 18 22.01 -3.53 -5.56
C ILE A 18 22.57 -2.10 -5.49
N LEU A 19 23.40 -1.69 -6.46
CA LEU A 19 23.92 -0.32 -6.54
C LEU A 19 22.80 0.69 -6.79
N GLY A 20 21.83 0.37 -7.65
CA GLY A 20 20.63 1.20 -7.86
C GLY A 20 19.77 1.35 -6.60
N MET A 21 19.64 0.30 -5.78
CA MET A 21 18.96 0.41 -4.48
C MET A 21 19.77 1.22 -3.46
N ALA A 22 21.10 1.13 -3.50
CA ALA A 22 21.98 1.88 -2.61
C ALA A 22 21.99 3.39 -2.94
N GLU A 23 22.00 3.75 -4.22
CA GLU A 23 21.91 5.16 -4.68
C GLU A 23 20.55 5.78 -4.36
N PHE A 24 19.47 5.00 -4.43
CA PHE A 24 18.14 5.44 -3.98
C PHE A 24 18.08 5.69 -2.45
N ALA A 25 18.90 5.00 -1.66
CA ALA A 25 18.93 5.13 -0.20
C ALA A 25 19.78 6.31 0.30
N THR A 26 20.71 6.85 -0.49
CA THR A 26 21.59 7.97 -0.08
C THR A 26 20.98 9.35 -0.28
N GLU A 27 19.97 9.47 -1.14
CA GLU A 27 19.22 10.69 -1.38
C GLU A 27 17.90 10.66 -0.59
N VAL A 28 17.95 10.61 0.75
CA VAL A 28 16.74 10.84 1.56
C VAL A 28 16.54 12.36 1.59
N PRO A 29 15.65 12.94 0.76
CA PRO A 29 15.42 14.38 0.78
C PRO A 29 14.98 14.79 2.19
N PRO A 30 15.31 16.01 2.64
CA PRO A 30 14.73 16.53 3.87
C PRO A 30 13.21 16.41 3.78
N PHE A 31 12.58 15.96 4.86
CA PHE A 31 11.15 15.72 4.93
C PHE A 31 10.37 16.89 4.31
N SER A 32 9.76 16.65 3.15
CA SER A 32 8.93 17.62 2.46
C SER A 32 7.48 17.15 2.44
N ILE A 33 6.57 18.07 2.78
CA ILE A 33 5.13 17.79 2.83
C ILE A 33 4.60 17.19 1.51
N PRO A 34 5.02 17.66 0.31
CA PRO A 34 4.55 17.09 -0.94
C PRO A 34 4.98 15.63 -1.15
N GLN A 35 6.22 15.27 -0.78
CA GLN A 35 6.71 13.90 -0.91
C GLN A 35 5.98 12.95 0.05
N PHE A 36 5.79 13.38 1.30
CA PHE A 36 5.03 12.61 2.29
C PHE A 36 3.58 12.41 1.86
N LEU A 37 2.89 13.49 1.46
CA LEU A 37 1.49 13.41 1.03
C LEU A 37 1.35 12.58 -0.25
N GLY A 38 2.30 12.69 -1.18
CA GLY A 38 2.37 11.85 -2.36
C GLY A 38 2.49 10.37 -2.03
N GLY A 39 3.37 10.02 -1.09
CA GLY A 39 3.50 8.64 -0.58
C GLY A 39 2.21 8.13 0.05
N VAL A 40 1.58 8.92 0.91
CA VAL A 40 0.30 8.57 1.56
C VAL A 40 -0.80 8.34 0.51
N VAL A 41 -0.95 9.22 -0.47
CA VAL A 41 -1.95 9.06 -1.55
C VAL A 41 -1.70 7.77 -2.33
N MET A 42 -0.44 7.44 -2.65
CA MET A 42 -0.10 6.18 -3.33
C MET A 42 -0.45 4.95 -2.49
N CYS A 43 -0.18 4.98 -1.17
CA CYS A 43 -0.59 3.91 -0.26
C CYS A 43 -2.11 3.75 -0.21
N ILE A 44 -2.87 4.84 -0.21
CA ILE A 44 -4.35 4.80 -0.21
C ILE A 44 -4.86 4.22 -1.53
N CYS A 45 -4.29 4.60 -2.66
CA CYS A 45 -4.62 4.02 -3.96
C CYS A 45 -4.35 2.50 -4.00
N MET A 46 -3.21 2.05 -3.48
CA MET A 46 -2.92 0.62 -3.33
C MET A 46 -3.92 -0.06 -2.39
N GLY A 47 -4.27 0.57 -1.28
CA GLY A 47 -5.29 0.09 -0.33
C GLY A 47 -6.65 -0.08 -1.00
N LEU A 48 -7.07 0.85 -1.86
CA LEU A 48 -8.32 0.75 -2.62
C LEU A 48 -8.32 -0.41 -3.62
N ILE A 49 -7.18 -0.67 -4.28
CA ILE A 49 -7.04 -1.83 -5.17
C ILE A 49 -7.19 -3.13 -4.37
N LEU A 50 -6.50 -3.23 -3.23
CA LEU A 50 -6.61 -4.39 -2.33
C LEU A 50 -8.03 -4.57 -1.80
N TYR A 51 -8.71 -3.48 -1.44
CA TYR A 51 -10.12 -3.51 -1.03
C TYR A 51 -11.02 -4.10 -2.14
N GLY A 52 -10.79 -3.73 -3.40
CA GLY A 52 -11.51 -4.33 -4.54
C GLY A 52 -11.26 -5.83 -4.69
N VAL A 53 -10.04 -6.30 -4.43
CA VAL A 53 -9.71 -7.74 -4.40
C VAL A 53 -10.45 -8.44 -3.27
N THR A 54 -10.42 -7.90 -2.05
CA THR A 54 -11.12 -8.45 -0.88
C THR A 54 -12.64 -8.49 -1.10
N LEU A 55 -13.21 -7.47 -1.73
CA LEU A 55 -14.62 -7.43 -2.10
C LEU A 55 -14.96 -8.55 -3.10
N THR A 56 -14.11 -8.74 -4.11
CA THR A 56 -14.29 -9.81 -5.11
C THR A 56 -14.17 -11.19 -4.48
N GLN A 57 -13.19 -11.40 -3.60
CA GLN A 57 -13.01 -12.65 -2.85
C GLN A 57 -14.24 -12.94 -1.98
N THR A 58 -14.75 -11.93 -1.28
CA THR A 58 -15.95 -12.04 -0.44
C THR A 58 -17.19 -12.36 -1.28
N TYR A 59 -17.35 -11.72 -2.44
CA TYR A 59 -18.45 -11.98 -3.36
C TYR A 59 -18.44 -13.43 -3.89
N ILE A 60 -17.27 -13.91 -4.34
CA ILE A 60 -17.09 -15.28 -4.80
C ILE A 60 -17.37 -16.28 -3.67
N TYR A 61 -16.90 -15.98 -2.46
CA TYR A 61 -17.16 -16.80 -1.27
C TYR A 61 -18.66 -16.93 -0.98
N VAL A 62 -19.41 -15.83 -0.99
CA VAL A 62 -20.87 -15.82 -0.76
C VAL A 62 -21.62 -16.66 -1.82
N LEU A 63 -21.15 -16.67 -3.06
CA LEU A 63 -21.79 -17.43 -4.14
C LEU A 63 -21.49 -18.93 -4.09
N ASN A 64 -20.24 -19.31 -3.82
CA ASN A 64 -19.76 -20.69 -3.96
C ASN A 64 -19.89 -21.50 -2.65
N CYS A 65 -19.79 -20.86 -1.49
CA CYS A 65 -19.78 -21.54 -0.20
C CYS A 65 -21.16 -21.59 0.48
N LYS A 66 -22.17 -22.14 -0.22
CA LYS A 66 -23.54 -22.25 0.32
C LYS A 66 -23.64 -23.21 1.50
N GLU A 67 -22.83 -24.27 1.54
CA GLU A 67 -22.86 -25.31 2.58
C GLU A 67 -21.94 -25.02 3.78
N ASP A 68 -21.14 -23.95 3.72
CA ASP A 68 -20.23 -23.60 4.81
C ASP A 68 -20.99 -23.21 6.10
N PRO A 69 -20.42 -23.53 7.28
CA PRO A 69 -21.03 -23.26 8.56
C PRO A 69 -21.22 -21.74 8.78
N LEU A 70 -22.34 -21.38 9.41
CA LEU A 70 -22.77 -19.99 9.57
C LEU A 70 -21.75 -19.08 10.27
N TRP A 71 -20.92 -19.63 11.16
CA TRP A 71 -19.87 -18.87 11.86
C TRP A 71 -18.78 -18.37 10.89
N LEU A 72 -18.44 -19.16 9.87
CA LEU A 72 -17.40 -18.79 8.89
C LEU A 72 -17.92 -17.68 7.97
N LYS A 73 -19.19 -17.76 7.58
CA LYS A 73 -19.89 -16.68 6.86
C LYS A 73 -19.97 -15.39 7.66
N ALA A 74 -20.28 -15.49 8.96
CA ALA A 74 -20.30 -14.33 9.86
C ALA A 74 -18.91 -13.70 10.03
N LEU A 75 -17.86 -14.52 10.12
CA LEU A 75 -16.47 -14.06 10.18
C LEU A 75 -16.10 -13.26 8.93
N VAL A 76 -16.35 -13.82 7.74
CA VAL A 76 -16.05 -13.17 6.45
C VAL A 76 -16.83 -11.86 6.30
N ALA A 77 -18.12 -11.83 6.65
CA ALA A 77 -18.92 -10.62 6.63
C ALA A 77 -18.38 -9.55 7.61
N THR A 78 -17.96 -9.97 8.81
CA THR A 78 -17.38 -9.06 9.81
C THR A 78 -16.07 -8.47 9.32
N LEU A 79 -15.17 -9.30 8.78
CA LEU A 79 -13.90 -8.86 8.20
C LEU A 79 -14.13 -7.86 7.07
N TRP A 80 -15.07 -8.14 6.18
CA TRP A 80 -15.44 -7.22 5.11
C TRP A 80 -15.92 -5.87 5.65
N ILE A 81 -16.82 -5.86 6.64
CA ILE A 81 -17.32 -4.62 7.25
C ILE A 81 -16.18 -3.82 7.89
N VAL A 82 -15.31 -4.48 8.66
CA VAL A 82 -14.17 -3.82 9.31
C VAL A 82 -13.24 -3.20 8.27
N GLU A 83 -12.94 -3.92 7.19
CA GLU A 83 -12.11 -3.42 6.10
C GLU A 83 -12.76 -2.22 5.37
N THR A 84 -14.08 -2.27 5.14
CA THR A 84 -14.83 -1.14 4.57
C THR A 84 -14.78 0.10 5.46
N VAL A 85 -14.98 -0.07 6.77
CA VAL A 85 -14.91 1.04 7.74
C VAL A 85 -13.51 1.62 7.80
N HIS A 86 -12.49 0.78 7.85
CA HIS A 86 -11.09 1.20 7.83
C HIS A 86 -10.75 1.99 6.57
N THR A 87 -11.13 1.48 5.40
CA THR A 87 -10.92 2.15 4.10
C THR A 87 -11.64 3.50 4.05
N ALA A 88 -12.88 3.57 4.55
CA ALA A 88 -13.65 4.82 4.60
C ALA A 88 -13.03 5.88 5.53
N ALA A 89 -12.51 5.46 6.69
CA ALA A 89 -11.83 6.35 7.63
C ALA A 89 -10.58 6.96 7.01
N ILE A 90 -9.78 6.15 6.31
CA ILE A 90 -8.56 6.60 5.61
C ILE A 90 -8.90 7.58 4.48
N LEU A 91 -9.93 7.28 3.67
CA LEU A 91 -10.40 8.20 2.62
C LEU A 91 -10.86 9.54 3.17
N ARG A 92 -11.60 9.53 4.29
CA ARG A 92 -12.04 10.74 4.98
C ARG A 92 -10.84 11.55 5.48
N GLN A 93 -9.85 10.91 6.09
CA GLN A 93 -8.64 11.58 6.56
C GLN A 93 -7.85 12.21 5.41
N MET A 94 -7.76 11.52 4.27
CA MET A 94 -7.12 12.04 3.06
C MET A 94 -7.86 13.26 2.51
N TYR A 95 -9.19 13.22 2.45
CA TYR A 95 -10.02 14.36 2.02
C TYR A 95 -9.79 15.57 2.94
N TYR A 96 -9.79 15.37 4.25
CA TYR A 96 -9.54 16.45 5.21
C TYR A 96 -8.14 17.07 5.02
N SER A 97 -7.12 16.22 4.93
CA SER A 97 -5.73 16.65 4.82
C SER A 97 -5.40 17.34 3.49
N THR A 98 -6.05 16.93 2.40
CA THR A 98 -5.74 17.43 1.04
C THR A 98 -6.62 18.60 0.62
N ILE A 99 -7.90 18.62 1.03
CA ILE A 99 -8.84 19.65 0.58
C ILE A 99 -9.11 20.67 1.68
N LEU A 100 -9.55 20.22 2.86
CA LEU A 100 -10.00 21.13 3.92
C LEU A 100 -8.84 21.85 4.62
N ALA A 101 -7.71 21.19 4.79
CA ALA A 101 -6.56 21.72 5.52
C ALA A 101 -5.30 21.86 4.64
N PHE A 102 -5.50 22.14 3.35
CA PHE A 102 -4.41 22.29 2.38
C PHE A 102 -3.36 23.30 2.87
N GLY A 103 -2.09 22.85 2.97
CA GLY A 103 -0.96 23.68 3.42
C GLY A 103 -0.78 23.79 4.94
N SER A 104 -1.70 23.26 5.77
CA SER A 104 -1.57 23.27 7.23
C SER A 104 -0.79 22.06 7.72
N ARG A 105 0.43 22.30 8.23
CA ARG A 105 1.28 21.24 8.85
C ARG A 105 0.64 20.61 10.08
N VAL A 106 -0.20 21.35 10.81
CA VAL A 106 -0.86 20.89 12.03
C VAL A 106 -1.93 19.85 11.72
N ALA A 107 -2.64 19.99 10.60
CA ALA A 107 -3.68 19.04 10.21
C ALA A 107 -3.12 17.68 9.79
N LEU A 108 -1.88 17.62 9.30
CA LEU A 108 -1.19 16.37 8.95
C LEU A 108 -0.75 15.56 10.17
N LEU A 109 -0.42 16.25 11.27
CA LEU A 109 -0.03 15.62 12.54
C LEU A 109 -1.24 15.22 13.39
N LYS A 110 -2.41 15.74 13.05
CA LYS A 110 -3.67 15.46 13.72
C LYS A 110 -4.42 14.39 12.96
N VAL A 111 -3.99 13.14 13.17
CA VAL A 111 -4.77 11.96 12.77
C VAL A 111 -5.81 11.73 13.85
N ASP A 112 -6.98 12.33 13.67
CA ASP A 112 -8.13 12.05 14.52
C ASP A 112 -8.77 10.76 13.97
N TRP A 113 -8.40 9.61 14.56
CA TRP A 113 -8.95 8.28 14.22
C TRP A 113 -10.42 8.14 14.61
#